data_AF-A0A970K0T5-F1
#
_entry.id   AF-A0A970K0T5-F1
#
_cell.length_a   1.000
_cell.length_b   1.000
_cell.length_c   1.000
_cell.angle_alpha   90.00
_cell.angle_beta   90.00
_cell.angle_gamma   90.00
#
_symmetry.space_group_name_H-M   'P 1'
#
loop_
_entity.id
_entity.type
_entity.pdbx_description
1 polymer ?
#
loop_
_entity_poly.entity_id
_entity_poly.type
_entity_poly.pdbx_seq_one_letter_code
_entity_poly.pdbx_strand_id
1 'polypeptide(L)'
;MIFGDKAKKIESYVKKRKSAKIIPLLMDKKQDIRLEAIKALGEIGDDQAVNNLIIMLQDSDPEIRRQTAVSMGDIGKDVCKTHLQNRVKVEKDEKVLEAVHDSIMRISKLVGYIK
;
A
#
# COMPACT_ATOMS: atom_id res chain seq x y z
N MET A 1 14.00 -8.56 -20.43
CA MET A 1 12.72 -7.82 -20.41
C MET A 1 11.76 -8.56 -19.49
N ILE A 2 11.61 -8.10 -18.27
CA ILE A 2 10.66 -8.66 -17.30
C ILE A 2 10.02 -7.37 -16.79
N PHE A 3 8.87 -6.92 -17.30
CA PHE A 3 7.52 -7.38 -16.99
C PHE A 3 6.57 -7.09 -18.17
N GLY A 4 5.47 -7.84 -18.27
CA GLY A 4 4.51 -7.76 -19.40
C GLY A 4 3.77 -6.42 -19.52
N ASP A 5 2.90 -6.32 -20.53
CA ASP A 5 2.08 -5.13 -20.88
C ASP A 5 1.39 -4.45 -19.67
N LYS A 6 1.01 -5.22 -18.64
CA LYS A 6 0.39 -4.70 -17.42
C LYS A 6 1.29 -3.78 -16.58
N ALA A 7 2.57 -4.11 -16.40
CA ALA A 7 3.49 -3.28 -15.58
C ALA A 7 3.71 -1.91 -16.21
N LYS A 8 3.95 -1.87 -17.53
CA LYS A 8 4.04 -0.61 -18.29
C LYS A 8 2.76 0.23 -18.20
N LYS A 9 1.60 -0.42 -18.18
CA LYS A 9 0.31 0.25 -17.98
C LYS A 9 0.19 0.85 -16.59
N ILE A 10 0.63 0.15 -15.54
CA ILE A 10 0.65 0.67 -14.15
C ILE A 10 1.45 1.97 -14.10
N GLU A 11 2.68 1.99 -14.61
CA GLU A 11 3.50 3.21 -14.66
C GLU A 11 2.78 4.38 -15.38
N SER A 12 2.10 4.09 -16.49
CA SER A 12 1.30 5.09 -17.20
C SER A 12 0.12 5.61 -16.37
N TYR A 13 -0.52 4.74 -15.58
CA TYR A 13 -1.63 5.11 -14.70
C TYR A 13 -1.17 5.93 -13.50
N VAL A 14 0.01 5.64 -12.93
CA VAL A 14 0.63 6.45 -11.88
C VAL A 14 0.84 7.88 -12.36
N LYS A 15 1.51 8.06 -13.51
CA LYS A 15 1.78 9.40 -14.09
C LYS A 15 0.50 10.21 -14.35
N LYS A 16 -0.61 9.52 -14.62
CA LYS A 16 -1.93 10.12 -14.88
C LYS A 16 -2.84 10.13 -13.64
N ARG A 17 -2.34 9.68 -12.48
CA ARG A 17 -3.07 9.51 -11.21
C ARG A 17 -4.40 8.76 -11.36
N LYS A 18 -4.41 7.66 -12.14
CA LYS A 18 -5.61 6.86 -12.42
C LYS A 18 -5.73 5.64 -11.50
N SER A 19 -5.93 5.86 -10.19
CA SER A 19 -6.12 4.80 -9.19
C SER A 19 -7.18 3.77 -9.59
N ALA A 20 -8.32 4.24 -10.11
CA ALA A 20 -9.41 3.40 -10.65
C ALA A 20 -8.97 2.36 -11.70
N LYS A 21 -7.89 2.62 -12.46
CA LYS A 21 -7.36 1.68 -13.45
C LYS A 21 -6.36 0.68 -12.86
N ILE A 22 -5.82 0.96 -11.68
CA ILE A 22 -4.86 0.11 -10.98
C ILE A 22 -5.58 -0.84 -10.03
N ILE A 23 -6.68 -0.42 -9.41
CA ILE A 23 -7.47 -1.22 -8.45
C ILE A 23 -7.78 -2.65 -8.95
N PRO A 24 -8.21 -2.89 -10.21
CA PRO A 24 -8.47 -4.25 -10.67
C PRO A 24 -7.25 -5.18 -10.66
N LEU A 25 -6.03 -4.62 -10.69
CA LEU A 25 -4.77 -5.35 -10.70
C LEU A 25 -4.35 -5.84 -9.31
N LEU A 26 -5.00 -5.37 -8.25
CA LEU A 26 -4.85 -5.92 -6.89
C LEU A 26 -5.26 -7.40 -6.80
N MET A 27 -6.12 -7.86 -7.72
CA MET A 27 -6.60 -9.25 -7.79
C MET A 27 -5.92 -10.04 -8.91
N ASP A 28 -4.78 -9.57 -9.45
CA ASP A 28 -4.08 -10.28 -10.50
C ASP A 28 -3.55 -11.64 -10.01
N LYS A 29 -3.57 -12.63 -10.92
CA LYS A 29 -3.07 -13.98 -10.64
C LYS A 29 -1.58 -13.97 -10.31
N LYS A 30 -0.82 -13.02 -10.87
CA LYS A 30 0.61 -12.85 -10.60
C LYS A 30 0.81 -11.96 -9.39
N GLN A 31 1.46 -12.49 -8.37
CA GLN A 31 1.82 -11.76 -7.15
C GLN A 31 2.61 -10.48 -7.46
N ASP A 32 3.57 -10.54 -8.38
CA ASP A 32 4.36 -9.37 -8.81
C ASP A 32 3.48 -8.21 -9.30
N ILE A 33 2.40 -8.51 -10.04
CA ILE A 33 1.47 -7.49 -10.53
C ILE A 33 0.65 -6.90 -9.38
N ARG A 34 0.25 -7.72 -8.41
CA ARG A 34 -0.42 -7.23 -7.20
C ARG A 34 0.48 -6.29 -6.40
N LEU A 35 1.75 -6.68 -6.19
CA LEU A 35 2.75 -5.86 -5.49
C LEU A 35 2.99 -4.54 -6.20
N GLU A 36 3.11 -4.56 -7.52
CA GLU A 36 3.28 -3.34 -8.33
C GLU A 36 2.05 -2.44 -8.26
N ALA A 37 0.85 -3.03 -8.27
CA ALA A 37 -0.39 -2.27 -8.11
C ALA A 37 -0.48 -1.60 -6.72
N ILE A 38 -0.08 -2.30 -5.66
CA ILE A 38 -0.05 -1.76 -4.28
C ILE A 38 0.91 -0.58 -4.17
N LYS A 39 2.14 -0.73 -4.68
CA LYS A 39 3.13 0.35 -4.72
C LYS A 39 2.60 1.58 -5.45
N ALA A 40 2.04 1.36 -6.65
CA ALA A 40 1.49 2.41 -7.47
C ALA A 40 0.30 3.14 -6.82
N LEU A 41 -0.57 2.43 -6.09
CA LEU A 41 -1.63 3.06 -5.30
C LEU A 41 -1.05 3.87 -4.13
N GLY A 42 0.02 3.39 -3.50
CA GLY A 42 0.81 4.13 -2.51
C GLY A 42 1.30 5.48 -3.04
N GLU A 43 1.89 5.48 -4.23
CA GLU A 43 2.39 6.69 -4.89
C GLU A 43 1.27 7.68 -5.27
N ILE A 44 0.10 7.18 -5.66
CA ILE A 44 -1.03 8.05 -6.04
C ILE A 44 -1.68 8.70 -4.81
N GLY A 45 -1.91 7.91 -3.74
CA GLY A 45 -2.37 8.38 -2.43
C GLY A 45 -3.77 9.01 -2.37
N ASP A 46 -4.59 8.90 -3.41
CA ASP A 46 -5.98 9.39 -3.39
C ASP A 46 -6.88 8.50 -2.51
N ASP A 47 -8.13 8.93 -2.29
CA ASP A 47 -9.01 8.22 -1.34
C ASP A 47 -9.42 6.84 -1.86
N GLN A 48 -9.47 6.63 -3.18
CA GLN A 48 -9.73 5.30 -3.74
C GLN A 48 -8.54 4.36 -3.48
N ALA A 49 -7.32 4.86 -3.65
CA ALA A 49 -6.10 4.13 -3.34
C ALA A 49 -6.05 3.75 -1.86
N VAL A 50 -6.29 4.71 -0.96
CA VAL A 50 -6.32 4.46 0.50
C VAL A 50 -7.35 3.41 0.87
N ASN A 51 -8.59 3.53 0.39
CA ASN A 51 -9.66 2.59 0.71
C ASN A 51 -9.35 1.16 0.25
N ASN A 52 -8.70 1.00 -0.91
CA ASN A 52 -8.32 -0.31 -1.41
C ASN A 52 -7.08 -0.88 -0.69
N LEU A 53 -6.12 -0.03 -0.31
CA LEU A 53 -4.98 -0.47 0.51
C LEU A 53 -5.43 -0.96 1.90
N ILE A 54 -6.46 -0.35 2.51
CA ILE A 54 -7.03 -0.86 3.76
C ILE A 54 -7.54 -2.31 3.63
N ILE A 55 -8.10 -2.67 2.47
CA ILE A 55 -8.52 -4.04 2.18
C ILE A 55 -7.30 -4.96 2.05
N MET A 56 -6.27 -4.54 1.30
CA MET A 56 -5.06 -5.34 1.09
C MET A 56 -4.24 -5.58 2.38
N LEU A 57 -4.44 -4.77 3.42
CA LEU A 57 -3.83 -4.98 4.74
C LEU A 57 -4.38 -6.24 5.46
N GLN A 58 -5.42 -6.86 4.90
CA GLN A 58 -6.04 -8.10 5.39
C GLN A 58 -5.80 -9.29 4.44
N ASP A 59 -4.98 -9.13 3.40
CA ASP A 59 -4.70 -10.20 2.45
C ASP A 59 -4.11 -11.44 3.15
N SER A 60 -4.43 -12.62 2.65
CA SER A 60 -3.87 -13.89 3.13
C SER A 60 -2.34 -13.96 3.01
N ASP A 61 -1.77 -13.31 2.00
CA ASP A 61 -0.35 -13.31 1.69
C ASP A 61 0.40 -12.26 2.54
N PRO A 62 1.32 -12.67 3.44
CA PRO A 62 2.07 -11.73 4.27
C PRO A 62 2.89 -10.73 3.47
N GLU A 63 3.38 -11.09 2.28
CA GLU A 63 4.15 -10.18 1.44
C GLU A 63 3.27 -9.02 0.93
N ILE A 64 2.02 -9.34 0.57
CA ILE A 64 1.02 -8.34 0.17
C ILE A 64 0.69 -7.42 1.34
N ARG A 65 0.47 -7.97 2.55
CA ARG A 65 0.23 -7.15 3.75
C ARG A 65 1.41 -6.25 4.08
N ARG A 66 2.65 -6.76 3.99
CA ARG A 66 3.87 -6.00 4.24
C ARG A 66 4.00 -4.83 3.27
N GLN A 67 3.90 -5.09 1.97
CA GLN A 67 4.00 -4.04 0.95
C GLN A 67 2.88 -3.00 1.09
N THR A 68 1.67 -3.45 1.46
CA THR A 68 0.55 -2.55 1.76
C THR A 68 0.87 -1.63 2.93
N ALA A 69 1.44 -2.17 4.01
CA ALA A 69 1.83 -1.38 5.16
C ALA A 69 2.89 -0.32 4.81
N VAL A 70 3.88 -0.67 3.99
CA VAL A 70 4.89 0.27 3.48
C VAL A 70 4.23 1.39 2.68
N SER A 71 3.40 1.05 1.70
CA SER A 71 2.70 2.03 0.84
C SER A 71 1.77 2.94 1.64
N MET A 72 1.08 2.43 2.66
CA MET A 72 0.27 3.24 3.58
C MET A 72 1.11 4.21 4.42
N GLY A 73 2.35 3.82 4.77
CA GLY A 73 3.34 4.69 5.41
C GLY A 73 3.78 5.84 4.50
N ASP A 74 4.04 5.53 3.22
CA ASP A 74 4.47 6.51 2.21
C ASP A 74 3.36 7.53 1.90
N ILE A 75 2.09 7.13 1.96
CA ILE A 75 0.92 8.02 1.81
C ILE A 75 0.86 9.07 2.94
N GLY A 76 1.29 8.74 4.16
CA GLY A 76 1.40 9.73 5.23
C GLY A 76 0.08 10.19 5.88
N LYS A 77 -1.08 9.63 5.54
CA LYS A 77 -2.40 10.06 6.07
C LYS A 77 -2.72 9.43 7.44
N ASP A 78 -3.45 10.17 8.29
CA ASP A 78 -3.89 9.68 9.62
C ASP A 78 -4.80 8.45 9.54
N VAL A 79 -5.63 8.36 8.51
CA VAL A 79 -6.46 7.16 8.25
C VAL A 79 -5.57 5.93 8.04
N CYS A 80 -4.42 6.07 7.39
CA CYS A 80 -3.48 4.97 7.22
C CYS A 80 -2.92 4.53 8.57
N LYS A 81 -2.48 5.48 9.39
CA LYS A 81 -1.98 5.22 10.75
C LYS A 81 -2.99 4.47 11.61
N THR A 82 -4.25 4.88 11.58
CA THR A 82 -5.34 4.24 12.34
C THR A 82 -5.49 2.76 11.98
N HIS A 83 -5.49 2.44 10.69
CA HIS A 83 -5.63 1.06 10.22
C HIS A 83 -4.37 0.22 10.49
N LEU A 84 -3.19 0.81 10.37
CA LEU A 84 -1.92 0.18 10.75
C LEU A 84 -1.90 -0.16 12.26
N GLN A 85 -2.35 0.74 13.13
CA GLN A 85 -2.45 0.47 14.57
C GLN A 85 -3.41 -0.68 14.88
N ASN A 86 -4.50 -0.83 14.13
CA ASN A 86 -5.40 -1.97 14.28
C ASN A 86 -4.74 -3.27 13.79
N ARG A 87 -3.94 -3.24 12.71
CA ARG A 87 -3.21 -4.42 12.20
C ARG A 87 -2.25 -4.99 13.23
N VAL A 88 -1.57 -4.16 14.04
CA VAL A 88 -0.66 -4.60 15.13
C VAL A 88 -1.34 -5.60 16.07
N LYS A 89 -2.63 -5.41 16.37
CA LYS A 89 -3.37 -6.22 17.36
C LYS A 89 -3.59 -7.67 16.92
N VAL A 90 -3.53 -7.93 15.62
CA VAL A 90 -3.95 -9.21 15.02
C VAL A 90 -2.89 -9.81 14.10
N GLU A 91 -1.87 -9.06 13.71
CA GLU A 91 -0.78 -9.56 12.86
C GLU A 91 0.12 -10.53 13.62
N LYS A 92 0.49 -11.62 12.95
CA LYS A 92 1.37 -12.66 13.50
C LYS A 92 2.70 -12.74 12.76
N ASP A 93 2.75 -12.25 11.52
CA ASP A 93 3.97 -12.21 10.74
C ASP A 93 4.88 -11.06 11.20
N GLU A 94 6.09 -11.40 11.65
CA GLU A 94 7.05 -10.45 12.22
C GLU A 94 7.51 -9.41 11.21
N LYS A 95 7.68 -9.79 9.93
CA LYS A 95 8.12 -8.85 8.87
C LYS A 95 7.01 -7.86 8.55
N VAL A 96 5.75 -8.29 8.62
CA VAL A 96 4.60 -7.38 8.49
C VAL A 96 4.55 -6.44 9.68
N LEU A 97 4.75 -6.92 10.91
CA LEU A 97 4.78 -6.07 12.11
C LEU A 97 5.88 -5.02 12.07
N GLU A 98 7.09 -5.38 11.63
CA GLU A 98 8.21 -4.44 11.41
C GLU A 98 7.79 -3.31 10.46
N ALA A 99 7.28 -3.66 9.28
CA ALA A 99 6.83 -2.67 8.29
C ALA A 99 5.69 -1.79 8.82
N VAL A 100 4.75 -2.37 9.58
CA VAL A 100 3.63 -1.63 10.20
C VAL A 100 4.15 -0.61 11.22
N HIS A 101 5.06 -1.00 12.11
CA HIS A 101 5.64 -0.09 13.11
C HIS A 101 6.43 1.05 12.46
N ASP A 102 7.26 0.73 11.47
CA ASP A 102 8.03 1.73 10.72
C ASP A 102 7.12 2.73 10.00
N SER A 103 6.04 2.25 9.37
CA SER A 103 5.06 3.12 8.73
C SER A 103 4.33 4.03 9.73
N ILE A 104 3.91 3.51 10.89
CA ILE A 104 3.29 4.33 11.95
C ILE A 104 4.26 5.40 12.45
N MET A 105 5.54 5.06 12.64
CA MET A 105 6.56 6.01 13.07
C MET A 105 6.77 7.12 12.03
N ARG A 106 6.86 6.76 10.75
CA ARG A 106 6.99 7.72 9.63
C ARG A 106 5.81 8.69 9.59
N ILE A 107 4.58 8.18 9.61
CA ILE A 107 3.36 9.03 9.61
C ILE A 107 3.37 9.97 10.83
N SER A 108 3.75 9.46 12.01
CA SER A 108 3.77 10.27 13.24
C SER A 108 4.82 11.38 13.21
N LYS A 109 5.99 11.14 12.61
CA LYS A 109 7.01 12.17 12.39
C LYS A 109 6.51 13.24 11.43
N LEU A 110 5.90 12.86 10.31
CA LEU A 110 5.38 13.81 9.30
C LEU A 110 4.34 14.79 9.89
N VAL A 111 3.44 14.31 10.75
CA VAL A 111 2.43 15.15 11.41
C VAL A 111 3.05 16.07 12.48
N GLY A 112 4.15 15.65 13.10
CA GLY A 112 4.87 16.43 14.12
C GLY A 112 5.68 17.62 13.58
N TYR A 113 6.03 17.63 12.29
CA TYR A 113 6.76 18.74 11.65
C TYR A 113 5.85 19.88 11.14
N ILE A 114 4.53 19.69 11.11
CA ILE A 114 3.55 20.65 10.56
C ILE A 114 2.87 21.47 11.68
N LYS A 115 3.44 21.49 12.90
CA LYS A 115 2.95 22.31 14.02
C LYS A 115 3.99 23.32 14.47
#